data_AF-A0A7V9HGL9-F1
#
_entry.id   AF-A0A7V9HGL9-F1
#
_cell.length_a   1.000
_cell.length_b   1.000
_cell.length_c   1.000
_cell.angle_alpha   90.00
_cell.angle_beta   90.00
_cell.angle_gamma   90.00
#
_symmetry.space_group_name_H-M   'P 1'
#
loop_
_entity.id
_entity.type
_entity.pdbx_description
1 polymer ?
#
loop_
_entity_poly.entity_id
_entity_poly.type
_entity_poly.pdbx_seq_one_letter_code
_entity_poly.pdbx_strand_id
1 'polypeptide(L)' 'IERALADGAHIRVGFEDAVQLPDGSTPRGNADLVAWAVDRAASYDRVPSQGIATRRLVANGGAIGAES' A
#
# COMPACT_ATOMS: atom_id res chain seq x y z
N ILE A 1 0.43 7.74 -4.76
CA ILE A 1 0.86 6.71 -3.78
C ILE A 1 1.57 7.36 -2.60
N GLU A 2 2.66 8.09 -2.81
CA GLU A 2 3.41 8.73 -1.71
C GLU A 2 2.56 9.65 -0.84
N ARG A 3 1.72 10.50 -1.44
CA ARG A 3 0.79 11.34 -0.68
C ARG A 3 -0.20 10.53 0.17
N ALA A 4 -0.71 9.42 -0.35
CA ALA A 4 -1.62 8.54 0.38
C ALA A 4 -0.90 7.86 1.57
N LEU A 5 0.35 7.45 1.39
CA LEU A 5 1.19 6.94 2.48
C LEU A 5 1.50 8.01 3.54
N ALA A 6 1.76 9.26 3.14
CA ALA A 6 1.95 10.35 4.10
C ALA A 6 0.68 10.59 4.95
N ASP A 7 -0.48 10.67 4.29
CA ASP A 7 -1.77 10.97 4.92
C ASP A 7 -2.38 9.77 5.67
N GLY A 8 -1.87 8.57 5.40
CA GLY A 8 -2.31 7.32 6.00
C GLY A 8 -3.52 6.65 5.44
N ALA A 9 -3.81 6.99 4.19
CA ALA A 9 -4.76 6.26 3.39
C ALA A 9 -4.19 4.89 2.94
N HIS A 10 -5.11 4.01 2.56
CA HIS A 10 -4.78 2.77 1.87
C HIS A 10 -4.32 3.05 0.44
N ILE A 11 -3.46 2.18 -0.08
CA ILE A 11 -2.95 2.23 -1.45
C ILE A 11 -3.31 0.97 -2.22
N ARG A 12 -3.43 1.10 -3.54
CA ARG A 12 -3.61 0.01 -4.50
C ARG A 12 -2.46 0.05 -5.49
N VAL A 13 -1.93 -1.12 -5.83
CA VAL A 13 -0.86 -1.29 -6.83
C VAL A 13 -1.13 -2.54 -7.66
N GLY A 14 -0.79 -2.46 -8.95
CA GLY A 14 -0.91 -3.55 -9.90
C GLY A 14 -0.68 -3.03 -11.33
N PHE A 15 -0.43 -3.93 -12.27
CA PHE A 15 -0.28 -3.59 -13.69
C PHE A 15 -1.53 -2.95 -14.30
N GLU A 16 -2.68 -3.16 -13.67
CA GLU A 16 -3.94 -2.47 -13.96
C GLU A 16 -3.86 -0.95 -13.76
N ASP A 17 -2.99 -0.49 -12.86
CA ASP A 17 -2.84 0.92 -12.49
C ASP A 17 -1.57 1.53 -13.10
N ALA A 18 -0.45 0.80 -13.17
CA ALA A 18 0.79 1.28 -13.78
C ALA A 18 1.71 0.14 -14.26
N VAL A 19 2.39 0.36 -15.40
CA VAL A 19 3.35 -0.59 -15.99
C VAL A 19 4.82 -0.30 -15.64
N GLN A 20 5.10 0.76 -14.89
CA GLN A 20 6.43 1.17 -14.48
C GLN A 20 6.45 1.51 -12.99
N LEU A 21 7.60 1.29 -12.35
CA LEU A 21 7.91 1.80 -11.03
C LEU A 21 8.27 3.29 -11.10
N PRO A 22 8.26 4.03 -9.97
CA PRO A 22 8.58 5.47 -9.98
C PRO A 22 10.00 5.82 -10.41
N ASP A 23 10.92 4.86 -10.39
CA ASP A 23 12.28 5.00 -10.93
C ASP A 23 12.35 4.78 -12.46
N GLY A 24 11.21 4.52 -13.11
CA GLY A 24 11.10 4.26 -14.55
C GLY A 24 11.39 2.81 -14.95
N SER A 25 11.76 1.94 -14.01
CA SER A 25 11.98 0.52 -14.30
C SER A 25 10.66 -0.21 -14.54
N THR A 26 10.70 -1.25 -15.38
CA THR A 26 9.53 -2.11 -15.64
C THR A 26 9.57 -3.31 -14.70
N PRO A 27 8.58 -3.48 -13.79
CA PRO A 27 8.51 -4.64 -12.92
C PRO A 27 8.24 -5.92 -13.72
N ARG A 28 8.73 -7.07 -13.24
CA ARG A 28 8.55 -8.37 -13.93
C ARG A 28 7.18 -8.99 -13.65
N GLY A 29 6.45 -8.45 -12.69
CA GLY A 29 5.21 -9.01 -12.18
C GLY A 29 4.54 -8.07 -11.17
N ASN A 30 3.25 -8.31 -10.88
CA ASN A 30 2.55 -7.64 -9.79
C ASN A 30 3.26 -7.84 -8.43
N ALA A 31 3.98 -8.95 -8.25
CA ALA A 31 4.76 -9.19 -7.03
C ALA A 31 5.87 -8.14 -6.82
N ASP A 32 6.52 -7.67 -7.89
CA ASP A 32 7.54 -6.63 -7.79
C ASP A 32 6.89 -5.27 -7.42
N LEU A 33 5.68 -4.97 -7.94
CA LEU A 33 4.90 -3.79 -7.56
C LEU A 33 4.46 -3.82 -6.08
N VAL A 34 4.04 -4.99 -5.60
CA VAL A 34 3.69 -5.19 -4.18
C VAL A 34 4.93 -5.05 -3.30
N ALA A 35 6.06 -5.66 -3.67
CA ALA A 35 7.31 -5.54 -2.91
C ALA A 35 7.75 -4.08 -2.80
N TRP A 36 7.70 -3.33 -3.91
CA TRP A 36 7.97 -1.89 -3.91
C TRP A 36 7.02 -1.12 -2.99
N ALA A 37 5.72 -1.42 -3.03
CA ALA A 37 4.72 -0.75 -2.19
C ALA A 37 4.95 -1.01 -0.69
N VAL A 38 5.36 -2.23 -0.33
CA VAL A 38 5.69 -2.61 1.05
C VAL A 38 6.94 -1.88 1.53
N ASP A 39 8.02 -1.88 0.73
CA ASP A 39 9.25 -1.16 1.02
C ASP A 39 8.98 0.35 1.19
N ARG A 40 8.18 0.92 0.29
CA ARG A 40 7.80 2.33 0.37
C ARG A 40 6.92 2.62 1.57
N ALA A 41 6.01 1.73 1.98
CA ALA A 41 5.22 1.93 3.20
C ALA A 41 6.09 1.92 4.46
N ALA A 42 7.13 1.08 4.49
CA ALA A 42 8.07 1.03 5.60
C ALA A 42 8.83 2.36 5.79
N SER A 43 9.14 3.09 4.70
CA SER A 43 9.76 4.43 4.80
C SER A 43 8.85 5.51 5.43
N TYR A 44 7.57 5.20 5.66
CA TYR A 44 6.60 6.04 6.36
C TYR A 44 6.18 5.43 7.71
N ASP A 45 6.96 4.48 8.25
CA ASP A 45 6.68 3.73 9.48
C ASP A 45 5.34 2.96 9.44
N ARG A 46 4.96 2.46 8.26
CA ARG A 46 3.71 1.70 8.07
C ARG A 46 3.98 0.25 7.73
N VAL A 47 3.07 -0.62 8.16
CA VAL A 47 3.09 -2.06 7.90
C VAL A 47 1.86 -2.51 7.11
N PRO A 48 2.00 -3.45 6.16
CA PRO A 48 0.86 -4.03 5.47
C PRO A 48 -0.12 -4.71 6.44
N SER A 49 -1.42 -4.50 6.23
CA SER A 49 -2.44 -5.19 7.00
C SER A 49 -2.52 -6.67 6.63
N GLN A 50 -2.58 -7.55 7.62
CA GLN A 50 -2.73 -8.99 7.43
C GLN A 50 -4.16 -9.33 7.00
N GLY A 51 -4.36 -10.42 6.24
CA GLY A 51 -5.64 -10.70 5.55
C GLY A 51 -6.92 -10.60 6.40
N ILE A 52 -6.90 -11.07 7.65
CA ILE A 52 -8.04 -10.95 8.57
C ILE A 52 -8.23 -9.49 9.02
N ALA A 53 -7.14 -8.79 9.34
CA ALA A 53 -7.17 -7.37 9.68
C ALA A 53 -7.67 -6.53 8.49
N THR A 54 -7.26 -6.83 7.26
CA THR A 54 -7.76 -6.20 6.04
C THR A 54 -9.27 -6.36 5.90
N ARG A 55 -9.81 -7.57 6.08
CA ARG A 55 -11.27 -7.79 6.01
C ARG A 55 -12.02 -6.98 7.07
N ARG A 56 -11.48 -6.88 8.28
CA ARG A 56 -12.08 -6.09 9.36
C ARG A 56 -12.03 -4.59 9.09
N LEU A 57 -10.95 -4.10 8.50
CA LEU A 57 -10.80 -2.69 8.10
C LEU A 57 -11.78 -2.32 6.97
N VAL A 58 -11.88 -3.16 5.94
CA VAL A 58 -12.79 -2.93 4.81
C VAL A 58 -14.25 -3.01 5.26
N ALA A 59 -14.59 -3.96 6.14
CA ALA A 59 -15.94 -4.08 6.70
C ALA A 59 -16.35 -2.87 7.55
N ASN A 60 -15.38 -2.16 8.15
CA ASN A 60 -15.61 -1.02 9.04
C ASN A 60 -15.29 0.35 8.41
N GLY A 61 -15.09 0.44 7.10
CA GLY A 61 -14.91 1.74 6.43
C GLY A 61 -13.51 2.36 6.50
N GLY A 62 -12.46 1.57 6.77
CA GLY A 62 -11.08 1.93 6.41
C GLY A 62 -10.41 3.07 7.20
N ALA A 63 -10.85 3.37 8.42
CA ALA A 63 -10.10 4.25 9.33
C ALA A 63 -9.92 3.60 10.70
N ILE A 64 -8.67 3.30 11.07
CA ILE A 64 -8.33 3.23 12.50
C ILE A 64 -7.96 4.63 12.95
N GLY A 65 -8.86 5.28 13.66
CA GLY A 65 -8.48 6.40 14.50
C GLY A 65 -7.45 5.93 15.52
N ALA A 66 -6.43 6.73 15.74
CA ALA A 66 -5.45 6.54 16.80
C ALA A 66 -6.18 6.35 18.14
N GLU A 67 -5.89 5.25 18.84
CA GLU A 67 -6.34 5.05 20.20
C GLU A 67 -5.24 5.51 21.16
N SER A 68 -5.71 6.25 22.17
CA SER A 68 -5.02 7.15 23.12
C SER A 68 -3.90 6.54 23.96
#